data_AF-A0A7K2X898-F1
#
_entry.id   AF-A0A7K2X898-F1
#
_cell.length_a   1.000
_cell.length_b   1.000
_cell.length_c   1.000
_cell.angle_alpha   90.00
_cell.angle_beta   90.00
_cell.angle_gamma   90.00
#
_symmetry.space_group_name_H-M   'P 1'
#
loop_
_entity.id
_entity.type
_entity.pdbx_description
1 polymer ?
#
loop_
_entity_poly.entity_id
_entity_poly.type
_entity_poly.pdbx_seq_one_letter_code
_entity_poly.pdbx_strand_id
1 'polypeptide(L)'
;MTEETAVQDRKALFSPREMVLAAGCLVLAGAVGRWAGQDGGLLWVARLFDHPLLFGLLVLGLLAAALMVAVRSLVVRVLTGVALGLALLASFPFVLFAAFGAASETSDTAAPGRDDRSLVVEEGADMIDPLWWVYVDEGRGPLKQRWKVGYFNGDAAENALVEAVWEGPDRIRLVTGYAEDGTEQVHLVDLDHGTGRPLRTVTRG
;
A
#
# COMPACT_ATOMS: atom_id res chain seq x y z
N MET A 1 -19.84 -42.88 -44.33
CA MET A 1 -18.58 -42.43 -43.70
C MET A 1 -18.92 -41.14 -43.00
N THR A 2 -19.31 -41.24 -41.74
CA THR A 2 -19.90 -40.19 -40.91
C THR A 2 -18.82 -39.62 -40.00
N GLU A 3 -18.37 -38.40 -40.28
CA GLU A 3 -17.58 -37.60 -39.33
C GLU A 3 -18.51 -37.04 -38.27
N GLU A 4 -18.61 -37.77 -37.16
CA GLU A 4 -19.29 -37.35 -35.96
C GLU A 4 -18.39 -36.31 -35.26
N THR A 5 -18.77 -35.05 -35.39
CA THR A 5 -18.11 -33.91 -34.76
C THR A 5 -18.33 -33.98 -33.25
N ALA A 6 -17.32 -34.49 -32.53
CA ALA A 6 -17.23 -34.36 -31.09
C ALA A 6 -17.02 -32.88 -30.73
N VAL A 7 -18.11 -32.11 -30.67
CA VAL A 7 -18.14 -30.80 -30.02
C VAL A 7 -18.01 -31.06 -28.53
N GLN A 8 -16.75 -31.09 -28.09
CA GLN A 8 -16.37 -31.23 -26.70
C GLN A 8 -16.94 -30.04 -25.92
N ASP A 9 -18.01 -30.32 -25.19
CA ASP A 9 -18.73 -29.41 -24.31
C ASP A 9 -17.75 -28.91 -23.22
N ARG A 10 -17.06 -27.79 -23.48
CA ARG A 10 -16.24 -27.09 -22.49
C ARG A 10 -17.19 -26.51 -21.44
N LYS A 11 -17.53 -27.32 -20.44
CA LYS A 11 -18.10 -26.82 -19.19
C LYS A 11 -17.14 -25.79 -18.64
N ALA A 12 -17.61 -24.55 -18.49
CA ALA A 12 -16.85 -23.52 -17.80
C ALA A 12 -16.46 -24.06 -16.42
N LEU A 13 -15.16 -23.96 -16.07
CA LEU A 13 -14.63 -24.51 -14.81
C LEU A 13 -15.30 -23.91 -13.57
N PHE A 14 -15.90 -22.73 -13.70
CA PHE A 14 -16.56 -21.99 -12.62
C PHE A 14 -17.88 -21.38 -13.11
N SER A 15 -18.87 -21.37 -12.23
CA SER A 15 -20.15 -20.70 -12.43
C SER A 15 -20.02 -19.18 -12.23
N PRO A 16 -20.88 -18.35 -12.87
CA PRO A 16 -20.88 -16.90 -12.65
C PRO A 16 -21.04 -16.50 -11.18
N ARG A 17 -21.77 -17.30 -10.38
CA ARG A 17 -21.97 -17.05 -8.95
C ARG A 17 -20.67 -17.20 -8.17
N GLU A 18 -19.88 -18.24 -8.45
CA GLU A 18 -18.58 -18.45 -7.81
C GLU A 18 -17.61 -17.33 -8.15
N MET A 19 -17.61 -16.85 -9.40
CA MET A 19 -16.78 -15.72 -9.82
C MET A 19 -17.17 -14.42 -9.08
N VAL A 20 -18.46 -14.15 -8.92
CA VAL A 20 -18.96 -12.98 -8.17
C VAL A 20 -18.61 -13.08 -6.69
N LEU A 21 -18.73 -14.28 -6.09
CA LEU A 21 -18.31 -14.50 -4.69
C LEU A 21 -16.81 -14.29 -4.51
N ALA A 22 -15.99 -14.83 -5.42
CA ALA A 22 -14.54 -14.62 -5.41
C ALA A 22 -14.18 -13.13 -5.53
N ALA A 23 -14.85 -12.39 -6.43
CA ALA A 23 -14.70 -10.95 -6.54
C ALA A 23 -15.07 -10.23 -5.22
N GLY A 24 -16.16 -10.63 -4.57
CA GLY A 24 -16.54 -10.11 -3.25
C GLY A 24 -15.46 -10.36 -2.18
N CYS A 25 -14.89 -11.57 -2.13
CA CYS A 25 -13.79 -11.89 -1.22
C CYS A 25 -12.54 -11.02 -1.47
N LEU A 26 -12.20 -10.75 -2.73
CA LEU A 26 -11.08 -9.87 -3.07
C LEU A 26 -11.31 -8.42 -2.62
N VAL A 27 -12.54 -7.90 -2.76
CA VAL A 27 -12.88 -6.56 -2.25
C VAL A 27 -12.72 -6.51 -0.73
N LEU A 28 -13.22 -7.53 -0.01
CA LEU A 28 -13.07 -7.61 1.45
C LEU A 28 -11.60 -7.71 1.87
N ALA A 29 -10.80 -8.51 1.17
CA ALA A 29 -9.36 -8.64 1.42
C ALA A 29 -8.63 -7.30 1.26
N GLY A 30 -8.90 -6.57 0.17
CA GLY A 30 -8.35 -5.23 -0.03
C GLY A 30 -8.82 -4.21 1.01
N ALA A 31 -10.08 -4.30 1.46
CA ALA A 31 -10.60 -3.45 2.53
C ALA A 31 -9.92 -3.73 3.88
N VAL A 32 -9.68 -5.01 4.20
CA VAL A 32 -8.91 -5.42 5.39
C VAL A 32 -7.48 -4.92 5.33
N GLY A 33 -6.82 -5.02 4.17
CA GLY A 33 -5.48 -4.46 3.94
C GLY A 33 -5.43 -2.96 4.21
N ARG A 34 -6.35 -2.21 3.59
CA ARG A 34 -6.44 -0.76 3.77
C ARG A 34 -6.69 -0.36 5.22
N TRP A 35 -7.55 -1.11 5.92
CA TRP A 35 -7.82 -0.88 7.34
C TRP A 35 -6.59 -1.19 8.20
N ALA A 36 -5.88 -2.28 7.92
CA ALA A 36 -4.65 -2.64 8.62
C ALA A 36 -3.46 -1.71 8.30
N GLY A 37 -3.52 -0.93 7.23
CA GLY A 37 -2.54 0.11 6.92
C GLY A 37 -2.73 1.42 7.71
N GLN A 38 -3.78 1.53 8.53
CA GLN A 38 -3.95 2.68 9.42
C GLN A 38 -2.97 2.62 10.60
N ASP A 39 -2.79 3.75 11.29
CA ASP A 39 -1.93 3.85 12.47
C ASP A 39 -2.26 2.79 13.53
N GLY A 40 -1.26 1.98 13.88
CA GLY A 40 -1.38 0.87 14.82
C GLY A 40 -1.90 -0.43 14.23
N GLY A 41 -2.17 -0.44 12.92
CA GLY A 41 -2.59 -1.64 12.21
C GLY A 41 -1.44 -2.63 12.02
N LEU A 42 -1.82 -3.87 11.70
CA LEU A 42 -0.88 -4.98 11.53
C LEU A 42 -0.09 -4.82 10.24
N LEU A 43 1.21 -4.57 10.36
CA LEU A 43 2.11 -4.30 9.25
C LEU A 43 2.08 -5.41 8.19
N TRP A 44 2.04 -6.68 8.63
CA TRP A 44 1.99 -7.81 7.70
C TRP A 44 0.70 -7.88 6.91
N VAL A 45 -0.43 -7.56 7.54
CA VAL A 45 -1.73 -7.52 6.85
C VAL A 45 -1.75 -6.36 5.87
N ALA A 46 -1.25 -5.19 6.27
CA ALA A 46 -1.08 -4.06 5.36
C ALA A 46 -0.21 -4.45 4.17
N ARG A 47 1.03 -4.91 4.38
CA ARG A 47 1.98 -5.27 3.31
C ARG A 47 1.45 -6.36 2.38
N LEU A 48 0.71 -7.34 2.88
CA LEU A 48 0.18 -8.43 2.05
C LEU A 48 -0.99 -7.98 1.15
N PHE A 49 -1.79 -7.04 1.63
CA PHE A 49 -3.03 -6.63 0.96
C PHE A 49 -2.98 -5.21 0.37
N ASP A 50 -1.88 -4.49 0.52
CA ASP A 50 -1.68 -3.13 -0.02
C ASP A 50 -1.35 -3.11 -1.52
N HIS A 51 -2.22 -3.74 -2.31
CA HIS A 51 -2.11 -3.79 -3.77
C HIS A 51 -3.45 -3.42 -4.42
N PRO A 52 -3.96 -2.19 -4.19
CA PRO A 52 -5.31 -1.80 -4.59
C PRO A 52 -5.56 -1.94 -6.09
N LEU A 53 -4.55 -1.66 -6.92
CA LEU A 53 -4.63 -1.84 -8.37
C LEU A 53 -4.76 -3.31 -8.75
N LEU A 54 -3.95 -4.20 -8.16
CA LEU A 54 -4.01 -5.63 -8.42
C LEU A 54 -5.38 -6.21 -8.04
N PHE A 55 -5.85 -5.93 -6.82
CA PHE A 55 -7.17 -6.38 -6.37
C PHE A 55 -8.28 -5.82 -7.27
N GLY A 56 -8.22 -4.54 -7.65
CA GLY A 56 -9.18 -3.93 -8.55
C GLY A 56 -9.22 -4.58 -9.94
N LEU A 57 -8.06 -4.85 -10.54
CA LEU A 57 -7.95 -5.52 -11.83
C LEU A 57 -8.45 -6.97 -11.78
N LEU A 58 -8.14 -7.70 -10.70
CA LEU A 58 -8.64 -9.07 -10.50
C LEU A 58 -10.17 -9.10 -10.34
N VAL A 59 -10.73 -8.19 -9.55
CA VAL A 59 -12.19 -8.03 -9.39
C VAL A 59 -12.83 -7.71 -10.73
N LEU A 60 -12.29 -6.75 -11.48
CA LEU A 60 -12.79 -6.37 -12.79
C LEU A 60 -12.76 -7.55 -13.78
N GLY A 61 -11.65 -8.29 -13.81
CA GLY A 61 -11.49 -9.47 -14.64
C GLY A 61 -12.50 -10.57 -14.31
N LEU A 62 -12.73 -10.85 -13.03
CA LEU A 62 -13.72 -11.83 -12.57
C LEU A 62 -15.15 -11.43 -12.93
N LEU A 63 -15.52 -10.16 -12.74
CA LEU A 63 -16.84 -9.66 -13.09
C LEU A 63 -17.07 -9.67 -14.61
N ALA A 64 -16.06 -9.28 -15.40
CA ALA A 64 -16.11 -9.36 -16.85
C ALA A 64 -16.28 -10.81 -17.32
N ALA A 65 -15.52 -11.76 -16.76
CA ALA A 65 -15.65 -13.18 -17.06
C ALA A 65 -17.04 -13.72 -16.69
N ALA A 66 -17.54 -13.38 -15.49
CA ALA A 66 -18.88 -13.78 -15.05
C ALA A 66 -19.97 -13.28 -16.01
N LEU A 67 -19.85 -12.02 -16.47
CA LEU A 67 -20.78 -11.42 -17.41
C LEU A 67 -20.73 -12.10 -18.78
N MET A 68 -19.53 -12.38 -19.30
CA MET A 68 -19.37 -13.08 -20.58
C MET A 68 -19.96 -14.50 -20.55
N VAL A 69 -19.81 -15.22 -19.43
CA VAL A 69 -20.39 -16.56 -19.27
C VAL A 69 -21.91 -16.50 -19.10
N ALA A 70 -22.43 -15.56 -18.29
CA ALA A 70 -23.85 -15.45 -17.98
C ALA A 70 -24.69 -14.96 -19.17
N VAL A 71 -24.14 -14.09 -20.01
CA VAL A 71 -24.87 -13.45 -21.11
C VAL A 71 -24.58 -14.14 -22.44
N ARG A 72 -25.65 -14.46 -23.20
CA ARG A 72 -25.56 -15.09 -24.53
C ARG A 72 -25.32 -14.10 -25.68
N SER A 73 -25.57 -12.80 -25.46
CA SER A 73 -25.39 -11.77 -26.49
C SER A 73 -23.92 -11.57 -26.84
N LEU A 74 -23.58 -11.79 -28.12
CA LEU A 74 -22.22 -11.55 -28.63
C LEU A 74 -21.81 -10.08 -28.49
N VAL A 75 -22.74 -9.15 -28.72
CA VAL A 75 -22.48 -7.70 -28.61
C VAL A 75 -22.05 -7.36 -27.18
N VAL A 76 -22.76 -7.86 -26.18
CA VAL A 76 -22.41 -7.61 -24.76
C VAL A 76 -21.02 -8.18 -24.48
N ARG A 77 -20.71 -9.41 -24.91
CA ARG A 77 -19.39 -10.02 -24.72
C ARG A 77 -18.27 -9.20 -25.34
N VAL A 78 -18.46 -8.73 -26.57
CA VAL A 78 -17.48 -7.88 -27.27
C VAL A 78 -17.29 -6.56 -26.53
N LEU A 79 -18.37 -5.87 -26.16
CA LEU A 79 -18.29 -4.61 -25.41
C LEU A 79 -17.61 -4.79 -24.05
N THR A 80 -17.92 -5.87 -23.32
CA THR A 80 -17.25 -6.20 -22.04
C THR A 80 -15.76 -6.46 -22.26
N GLY A 81 -15.39 -7.20 -23.30
CA GLY A 81 -13.99 -7.47 -23.63
C GLY A 81 -13.22 -6.20 -23.98
N VAL A 82 -13.82 -5.32 -24.79
CA VAL A 82 -13.25 -4.02 -25.15
C VAL A 82 -13.09 -3.14 -23.91
N ALA A 83 -14.11 -3.05 -23.06
CA ALA A 83 -14.06 -2.27 -21.83
C ALA A 83 -12.96 -2.77 -20.87
N LEU A 84 -12.83 -4.09 -20.70
CA LEU A 84 -11.76 -4.69 -19.91
C LEU A 84 -10.37 -4.38 -20.50
N GLY A 85 -10.21 -4.51 -21.81
CA GLY A 85 -8.95 -4.19 -22.50
C GLY A 85 -8.56 -2.72 -22.33
N LEU A 86 -9.51 -1.79 -22.45
CA LEU A 86 -9.29 -0.37 -22.21
C LEU A 86 -8.93 -0.08 -20.76
N ALA A 87 -9.60 -0.73 -19.80
CA ALA A 87 -9.28 -0.57 -18.38
C ALA A 87 -7.86 -1.08 -18.04
N LEU A 88 -7.46 -2.21 -18.61
CA LEU A 88 -6.09 -2.74 -18.46
C LEU A 88 -5.06 -1.77 -19.07
N LEU A 89 -5.31 -1.26 -20.26
CA LEU A 89 -4.44 -0.29 -20.91
C LEU A 89 -4.35 1.01 -20.10
N ALA A 90 -5.48 1.52 -19.60
CA ALA A 90 -5.51 2.71 -18.75
C ALA A 90 -4.83 2.51 -17.39
N SER A 91 -4.78 1.27 -16.88
CA SER A 91 -4.07 0.94 -15.63
C SER A 91 -2.55 0.90 -15.78
N PHE A 92 -2.04 0.71 -17.00
CA PHE A 92 -0.60 0.58 -17.28
C PHE A 92 0.27 1.73 -16.73
N PRO A 93 -0.06 3.03 -16.95
CA PRO A 93 0.72 4.12 -16.36
C PRO A 93 0.74 4.08 -14.82
N PHE A 94 -0.35 3.67 -14.18
CA PHE A 94 -0.40 3.54 -12.72
C PHE A 94 0.47 2.39 -12.21
N VAL A 95 0.53 1.27 -12.95
CA VAL A 95 1.42 0.15 -12.63
C VAL A 95 2.88 0.57 -12.77
N LEU A 96 3.23 1.30 -13.83
CA LEU A 96 4.59 1.86 -13.98
C LEU A 96 4.92 2.83 -12.85
N PHE A 97 4.01 3.75 -12.53
CA PHE A 97 4.19 4.70 -11.44
C PHE A 97 4.40 3.97 -10.10
N ALA A 98 3.60 2.96 -9.80
CA ALA A 98 3.77 2.15 -8.59
C ALA A 98 5.09 1.37 -8.58
N ALA A 99 5.59 0.90 -9.73
CA ALA A 99 6.84 0.16 -9.80
C ALA A 99 8.09 1.04 -9.65
N PHE A 100 8.03 2.30 -10.10
CA PHE A 100 9.18 3.21 -10.12
C PHE A 100 9.12 4.35 -9.10
N GLY A 101 7.94 4.67 -8.57
CA GLY A 101 7.71 5.75 -7.60
C GLY A 101 7.28 5.28 -6.21
N ALA A 102 7.28 3.97 -5.96
CA ALA A 102 7.02 3.45 -4.62
C ALA A 102 8.11 3.93 -3.65
N ALA A 103 7.68 4.41 -2.48
CA ALA A 103 8.58 4.75 -1.41
C ALA A 103 9.42 3.51 -1.05
N SER A 104 10.72 3.70 -0.93
CA SER A 104 11.66 2.67 -0.56
C SER A 104 12.08 2.84 0.89
N GLU A 105 12.14 1.74 1.63
CA GLU A 105 12.70 1.73 2.98
C GLU A 105 14.19 2.06 2.90
N THR A 106 14.58 3.24 3.40
CA THR A 106 15.97 3.72 3.37
C THR A 106 16.70 3.48 4.68
N SER A 107 15.97 3.31 5.79
CA SER A 107 16.53 3.01 7.11
C SER A 107 15.56 2.18 7.95
N ASP A 108 16.09 1.18 8.65
CA ASP A 108 15.41 0.42 9.71
C ASP A 108 16.38 0.26 10.89
N THR A 109 16.15 1.02 11.96
CA THR A 109 17.05 1.07 13.12
C THR A 109 16.33 0.62 14.38
N ALA A 110 16.83 -0.44 15.01
CA ALA A 110 16.29 -0.95 16.27
C ALA A 110 16.37 0.09 17.40
N ALA A 111 15.37 0.13 18.26
CA ALA A 111 15.36 1.01 19.42
C ALA A 111 16.46 0.59 20.43
N PRO A 112 17.14 1.54 21.09
CA PRO A 112 18.15 1.21 22.09
C PRO A 112 17.61 0.31 23.21
N GLY A 113 18.22 -0.85 23.41
CA GLY A 113 17.82 -1.79 24.47
C GLY A 113 16.53 -2.57 24.19
N ARG A 114 15.97 -2.49 22.98
CA ARG A 114 14.77 -3.22 22.55
C ARG A 114 14.97 -3.84 21.17
N ASP A 115 14.59 -5.10 21.04
CA ASP A 115 14.65 -5.88 19.79
C ASP A 115 13.26 -6.08 19.16
N ASP A 116 12.21 -5.57 19.79
CA ASP A 116 10.83 -5.61 19.33
C ASP A 116 10.34 -4.27 18.77
N ARG A 117 11.22 -3.26 18.69
CA ARG A 117 10.88 -1.92 18.20
C ARG A 117 11.91 -1.42 17.21
N SER A 118 11.46 -0.84 16.11
CA SER A 118 12.36 -0.21 15.14
C SER A 118 11.81 1.08 14.55
N LEU A 119 12.72 1.99 14.23
CA LEU A 119 12.46 3.26 13.55
C LEU A 119 12.71 3.04 12.07
N VAL A 120 11.67 3.22 11.27
CA VAL A 120 11.69 2.98 9.83
C VAL A 120 11.50 4.31 9.11
N VAL A 121 12.37 4.60 8.14
CA VAL A 121 12.23 5.72 7.23
C VAL A 121 11.98 5.19 5.83
N GLU A 122 10.91 5.65 5.20
CA GLU A 122 10.60 5.39 3.80
C GLU A 122 10.75 6.68 3.01
N GLU A 123 11.51 6.64 1.92
CA GLU A 123 11.74 7.77 1.02
C GLU A 123 11.09 7.51 -0.33
N GLY A 124 10.33 8.48 -0.82
CA GLY A 124 9.74 8.50 -2.15
C GLY A 124 9.84 9.89 -2.76
N ALA A 125 9.02 10.16 -3.77
CA ALA A 125 8.99 11.47 -4.42
C ALA A 125 7.58 11.84 -4.88
N ASP A 126 7.26 13.14 -4.85
CA ASP A 126 6.16 13.74 -5.57
C ASP A 126 6.72 14.50 -6.78
N MET A 127 6.65 13.88 -7.96
CA MET A 127 7.23 14.36 -9.22
C MET A 127 8.75 14.55 -9.19
N ILE A 128 9.24 15.58 -8.51
CA ILE A 128 10.65 15.92 -8.33
C ILE A 128 11.03 16.16 -6.86
N ASP A 129 10.04 16.41 -6.00
CA ASP A 129 10.27 16.76 -4.61
C ASP A 129 10.33 15.48 -3.76
N PRO A 130 11.38 15.29 -2.95
CA PRO A 130 11.50 14.10 -2.11
C PRO A 130 10.44 14.11 -1.00
N LEU A 131 9.93 12.93 -0.68
CA LEU A 131 8.97 12.71 0.39
C LEU A 131 9.56 11.72 1.39
N TRP A 132 9.41 12.01 2.68
CA TRP A 132 9.79 11.08 3.74
C TRP A 132 8.60 10.74 4.63
N TRP A 133 8.43 9.45 4.89
CA TRP A 133 7.54 8.93 5.90
C TRP A 133 8.37 8.28 6.99
N VAL A 134 8.10 8.67 8.24
CA VAL A 134 8.79 8.12 9.41
C VAL A 134 7.80 7.30 10.20
N TYR A 135 8.17 6.07 10.51
CA TYR A 135 7.34 5.10 11.22
C TYR A 135 8.08 4.48 12.40
N VAL A 136 7.29 4.01 13.37
CA VAL A 136 7.74 3.05 14.37
C VAL A 136 7.03 1.75 14.12
N ASP A 137 7.80 0.68 14.00
CA ASP A 137 7.27 -0.66 14.05
C ASP A 137 7.42 -1.22 15.47
N GLU A 138 6.32 -1.69 16.06
CA GLU A 138 6.27 -2.31 17.39
C GLU A 138 5.87 -3.78 17.31
N GLY A 139 6.54 -4.63 18.08
CA GLY A 139 6.27 -6.07 18.18
C GLY A 139 7.07 -6.92 17.19
N ARG A 140 6.69 -8.19 17.05
CA ARG A 140 7.44 -9.17 16.27
C ARG A 140 6.56 -10.02 15.37
N GLY A 141 7.15 -10.48 14.26
CA GLY A 141 6.52 -11.41 13.34
C GLY A 141 5.17 -10.88 12.83
N PRO A 142 4.15 -11.74 12.65
CA PRO A 142 2.87 -11.36 12.02
C PRO A 142 2.05 -10.35 12.84
N LEU A 143 2.41 -10.13 14.11
CA LEU A 143 1.74 -9.20 15.02
C LEU A 143 2.42 -7.82 15.06
N LYS A 144 3.48 -7.59 14.27
CA LYS A 144 4.16 -6.30 14.19
C LYS A 144 3.15 -5.22 13.77
N GLN A 145 3.02 -4.18 14.58
CA GLN A 145 2.20 -3.00 14.32
C GLN A 145 3.07 -1.89 13.76
N ARG A 146 2.49 -1.01 12.94
CA ARG A 146 3.19 0.17 12.43
C ARG A 146 2.44 1.45 12.82
N TRP A 147 3.19 2.42 13.33
CA TRP A 147 2.69 3.73 13.73
C TRP A 147 3.37 4.83 12.93
N LYS A 148 2.61 5.74 12.33
CA LYS A 148 3.19 6.93 11.70
C LYS A 148 3.69 7.91 12.76
N VAL A 149 4.96 8.28 12.66
CA VAL A 149 5.60 9.31 13.50
C VAL A 149 5.62 10.64 12.77
N GLY A 150 5.95 10.63 11.47
CA GLY A 150 6.12 11.86 10.71
C GLY A 150 5.88 11.74 9.22
N TYR A 151 5.62 12.89 8.60
CA TYR A 151 5.61 13.08 7.15
C TYR A 151 6.27 14.41 6.80
N PHE A 152 7.17 14.38 5.82
CA PHE A 152 7.98 15.52 5.43
C PHE A 152 7.99 15.63 3.91
N ASN A 153 7.58 16.78 3.39
CA ASN A 153 7.70 17.13 1.98
C ASN A 153 8.94 17.99 1.78
N GLY A 154 9.79 17.63 0.82
CA GLY A 154 11.01 18.36 0.50
C GLY A 154 10.84 19.50 -0.51
N ASP A 155 9.60 19.96 -0.72
CA ASP A 155 9.26 21.09 -1.59
C ASP A 155 9.96 22.40 -1.17
N ALA A 156 10.26 22.53 0.13
CA ALA A 156 11.10 23.57 0.70
C ALA A 156 12.22 22.95 1.56
N ALA A 157 13.40 23.57 1.53
CA ALA A 157 14.59 23.03 2.21
C ALA A 157 14.39 22.89 3.73
N GLU A 158 13.64 23.81 4.33
CA GLU A 158 13.28 23.81 5.76
C GLU A 158 12.32 22.68 6.16
N ASN A 159 11.58 22.11 5.20
CA ASN A 159 10.64 21.01 5.42
C ASN A 159 11.30 19.64 5.23
N ALA A 160 12.40 19.58 4.46
CA ALA A 160 13.10 18.34 4.15
C ALA A 160 13.61 17.64 5.42
N LEU A 161 13.37 16.32 5.52
CA LEU A 161 13.88 15.51 6.62
C LEU A 161 15.40 15.33 6.45
N VAL A 162 16.17 15.79 7.43
CA VAL A 162 17.63 15.66 7.45
C VAL A 162 18.07 14.45 8.27
N GLU A 163 17.38 14.20 9.38
CA GLU A 163 17.74 13.13 10.32
C GLU A 163 16.52 12.58 11.04
N ALA A 164 16.49 11.26 11.26
CA ALA A 164 15.56 10.58 12.13
C ALA A 164 16.30 9.53 12.96
N VAL A 165 16.43 9.77 14.26
CA VAL A 165 17.24 8.92 15.16
C VAL A 165 16.54 8.70 16.50
N TRP A 166 16.91 7.62 17.17
CA TRP A 166 16.53 7.38 18.56
C TRP A 166 17.35 8.26 19.52
N GLU A 167 16.67 8.96 20.43
CA GLU A 167 17.29 9.58 21.62
C GLU A 167 17.18 8.68 22.86
N GLY A 168 16.35 7.64 22.79
CA GLY A 168 16.15 6.63 23.82
C GLY A 168 15.21 5.53 23.32
N PRO A 169 14.88 4.53 24.15
CA PRO A 169 13.99 3.42 23.76
C PRO A 169 12.56 3.88 23.37
N ASP A 170 12.13 5.03 23.91
CA ASP A 170 10.77 5.57 23.76
C ASP A 170 10.76 7.02 23.24
N ARG A 171 11.87 7.50 22.67
CA ARG A 171 11.98 8.88 22.18
C ARG A 171 12.75 8.97 20.88
N ILE A 172 12.16 9.68 19.92
CA ILE A 172 12.72 9.91 18.59
C ILE A 172 13.04 11.40 18.44
N ARG A 173 14.21 11.70 17.89
CA ARG A 173 14.59 13.04 17.42
C ARG A 173 14.50 13.07 15.90
N LEU A 174 13.67 13.96 15.39
CA LEU A 174 13.56 14.28 13.97
C LEU A 174 14.13 15.66 13.73
N VAL A 175 14.85 15.83 12.63
CA VAL A 175 15.46 17.09 12.23
C VAL A 175 15.01 17.43 10.83
N THR A 176 14.56 18.66 10.63
CA THR A 176 14.39 19.22 9.28
C THR A 176 15.46 20.25 8.95
N GLY A 177 15.50 20.68 7.69
CA GLY A 177 16.46 21.68 7.24
C GLY A 177 16.36 23.02 8.00
N TYR A 178 17.33 23.88 7.73
CA TYR A 178 17.46 25.16 8.42
C TYR A 178 16.27 26.08 8.11
N ALA A 179 15.73 26.71 9.16
CA ALA A 179 14.79 27.81 9.00
C ALA A 179 15.48 29.05 8.39
N GLU A 180 14.70 30.06 7.99
CA GLU A 180 15.24 31.32 7.43
C GLU A 180 16.24 32.03 8.37
N ASP A 181 16.12 31.79 9.68
CA ASP A 181 17.03 32.33 10.70
C ASP A 181 18.33 31.50 10.88
N GLY A 182 18.51 30.43 10.09
CA GLY A 182 19.66 29.55 10.13
C GLY A 182 19.63 28.54 11.28
N THR A 183 18.51 28.39 12.00
CA THR A 183 18.38 27.40 13.08
C THR A 183 17.89 26.05 12.58
N GLU A 184 18.44 24.98 13.14
CA GLU A 184 17.98 23.61 12.90
C GLU A 184 16.63 23.40 13.58
N GLN A 185 15.65 22.87 12.85
CA GLN A 185 14.35 22.56 13.43
C GLN A 185 14.33 21.14 13.98
N VAL A 186 14.28 21.03 15.30
CA VAL A 186 14.28 19.74 16.01
C VAL A 186 12.87 19.41 16.52
N HIS A 187 12.45 18.18 16.28
CA HIS A 187 11.17 17.64 16.74
C HIS A 187 11.38 16.38 17.56
N LEU A 188 11.18 16.50 18.87
CA LEU A 188 11.20 15.36 19.78
C LEU A 188 9.81 14.71 19.84
N VAL A 189 9.75 13.41 19.58
CA VAL A 189 8.52 12.62 19.63
C VAL A 189 8.68 11.54 20.68
N ASP A 190 7.88 11.65 21.73
CA ASP A 190 7.73 10.62 22.75
C ASP A 190 6.79 9.52 22.27
N LEU A 191 7.10 8.29 22.63
CA LEU A 191 6.30 7.09 22.36
C LEU A 191 5.69 6.56 23.66
N ASP A 192 4.52 5.96 23.53
CA ASP A 192 3.97 5.12 24.58
C ASP A 192 4.86 3.89 24.79
N HIS A 193 5.29 3.67 26.03
CA HIS A 193 6.25 2.64 26.38
C HIS A 193 5.79 1.22 26.02
N GLY A 194 4.48 0.95 26.17
CA GLY A 194 3.91 -0.39 25.98
C GLY A 194 3.49 -0.70 24.55
N THR A 195 3.10 0.33 23.77
CA THR A 195 2.51 0.14 22.44
C THR A 195 3.35 0.71 21.30
N GLY A 196 4.39 1.50 21.60
CA GLY A 196 5.19 2.20 20.60
C GLY A 196 4.42 3.33 19.89
N ARG A 197 3.18 3.60 20.29
CA ARG A 197 2.34 4.64 19.68
C ARG A 197 2.95 6.02 19.94
N PRO A 198 3.16 6.86 18.93
CA PRO A 198 3.63 8.22 19.15
C PRO A 198 2.56 9.07 19.85
N LEU A 199 3.00 9.85 20.84
CA LEU A 199 2.12 10.79 21.55
C LEU A 199 1.70 11.98 20.68
N ARG A 200 2.52 12.28 19.66
CA ARG A 200 2.23 13.27 18.62
C ARG A 200 2.86 12.86 17.30
N THR A 201 2.26 13.30 16.21
CA THR A 201 2.83 13.16 14.87
C THR A 201 3.36 14.50 14.37
N VAL A 202 4.39 14.46 13.52
CA VAL A 202 4.97 15.66 12.90
C VAL A 202 4.60 15.70 11.42
N THR A 203 4.23 16.85 10.90
CA THR A 203 3.92 17.04 9.47
C THR A 203 4.52 18.34 9.00
N ARG A 204 5.33 18.27 7.94
CA ARG A 204 5.99 19.40 7.28
C ARG A 204 5.81 19.29 5.77
N GLY A 205 5.51 20.42 5.12
CA GLY A 205 5.15 20.52 3.70
C GLY A 205 4.07 21.55 3.48
#